data_AF-A0A815SDJ5-F1
#
_entry.id   AF-A0A815SDJ5-F1
#
_cell.length_a   1.000
_cell.length_b   1.000
_cell.length_c   1.000
_cell.angle_alpha   90.00
_cell.angle_beta   90.00
_cell.angle_gamma   90.00
#
_symmetry.space_group_name_H-M   'P 1'
#
loop_
_entity.id
_entity.type
_entity.pdbx_description
1 polymer ?
#
loop_
_entity_poly.entity_id
_entity_poly.type
_entity_poly.pdbx_seq_one_letter_code
_entity_poly.pdbx_strand_id
1 'polypeptide(L)'
;MGILMHDWLLTIIAAIDAGVTKRSISLNDDANTIVSYYEKGKSIPGQPSMIYIHGFSSNKEAWLSVLKFVPDSYHSILIDLPRHGETTDTNADDHSIHEVVDTLKLFFDTMQMTDPLCLIGASIGGTTVALFTVF
;
A
#
# COMPACT_ATOMS: atom_id res chain seq x y z
N MET A 1 -23.72 -1.86 -18.57
CA MET A 1 -23.32 -3.04 -17.77
C MET A 1 -22.49 -3.99 -18.65
N GLY A 2 -21.26 -3.60 -19.00
CA GLY A 2 -20.43 -4.38 -19.94
C GLY A 2 -18.96 -3.94 -20.05
N ILE A 3 -18.48 -3.11 -19.13
CA ILE A 3 -17.10 -2.56 -19.15
C ILE A 3 -16.26 -3.16 -18.00
N LEU A 4 -16.91 -3.49 -16.87
CA LEU A 4 -16.23 -3.98 -15.65
C LEU A 4 -15.46 -5.31 -15.83
N MET A 5 -15.80 -6.14 -16.83
CA MET A 5 -15.12 -7.43 -17.06
C MET A 5 -13.82 -7.29 -17.86
N HIS A 6 -13.54 -6.14 -18.48
CA HIS A 6 -12.27 -5.93 -19.20
C HIS A 6 -11.20 -5.30 -18.29
N ASP A 7 -11.62 -4.45 -17.34
CA ASP A 7 -10.69 -3.71 -16.49
C ASP A 7 -9.98 -4.62 -15.46
N TRP A 8 -10.67 -5.59 -14.85
CA TRP A 8 -10.02 -6.52 -13.91
C TRP A 8 -8.95 -7.39 -14.57
N LEU A 9 -9.16 -7.78 -15.83
CA LEU A 9 -8.18 -8.57 -16.58
C LEU A 9 -6.93 -7.74 -16.88
N LEU A 10 -7.11 -6.46 -17.25
CA LEU A 10 -6.00 -5.54 -17.45
C LEU A 10 -5.21 -5.30 -16.17
N THR A 11 -5.88 -5.12 -15.03
CA THR A 11 -5.22 -5.01 -13.72
C THR A 11 -4.44 -6.28 -13.38
N ILE A 12 -5.00 -7.46 -13.61
CA ILE A 12 -4.27 -8.73 -13.37
C ILE A 12 -3.04 -8.83 -14.26
N ILE A 13 -3.17 -8.52 -15.55
CA ILE A 13 -2.03 -8.53 -16.48
C ILE A 13 -0.96 -7.52 -16.01
N ALA A 14 -1.37 -6.31 -15.60
CA ALA A 14 -0.44 -5.29 -15.09
C ALA A 14 0.24 -5.72 -13.80
N ALA A 15 -0.46 -6.42 -12.90
CA ALA A 15 0.12 -6.95 -11.67
C ALA A 15 1.13 -8.07 -11.96
N ILE A 16 0.82 -8.96 -12.91
CA ILE A 16 1.74 -10.01 -13.37
C ILE A 16 2.97 -9.39 -14.04
N ASP A 17 2.80 -8.41 -14.92
CA ASP A 17 3.90 -7.71 -15.61
C ASP A 17 4.80 -6.94 -14.62
N ALA A 18 4.19 -6.33 -13.60
CA ALA A 18 4.92 -5.67 -12.53
C ALA A 18 5.63 -6.65 -11.57
N GLY A 19 5.31 -7.95 -11.62
CA GLY A 19 5.87 -8.97 -10.75
C GLY A 19 5.41 -8.85 -9.29
N VAL A 20 4.21 -8.32 -9.05
CA VAL A 20 3.67 -8.15 -7.70
C VAL A 20 2.78 -9.31 -7.29
N THR A 21 2.78 -9.62 -6.00
CA THR A 21 1.85 -10.56 -5.37
C THR A 21 0.87 -9.79 -4.50
N LYS A 22 -0.42 -10.07 -4.62
CA LYS A 22 -1.45 -9.47 -3.76
C LYS A 22 -1.42 -10.11 -2.38
N ARG A 23 -1.53 -9.28 -1.35
CA ARG A 23 -1.54 -9.67 0.06
C ARG A 23 -2.61 -8.89 0.81
N SER A 24 -2.91 -9.36 2.01
CA SER A 24 -3.72 -8.64 2.99
C SER A 24 -3.26 -8.98 4.40
N ILE A 25 -3.39 -8.04 5.32
CA ILE A 25 -3.07 -8.26 6.74
C ILE A 25 -4.11 -7.59 7.63
N SER A 26 -4.48 -8.28 8.72
CA SER A 26 -5.33 -7.72 9.77
C SER A 26 -4.48 -6.91 10.73
N LEU A 27 -4.87 -5.67 11.00
CA LEU A 27 -4.11 -4.79 11.89
C LEU A 27 -4.43 -5.00 13.37
N ASN A 28 -5.64 -5.49 13.67
CA ASN A 28 -6.14 -5.72 15.02
C ASN A 28 -6.62 -7.17 15.19
N ASP A 29 -6.67 -7.62 16.44
CA ASP A 29 -7.17 -8.95 16.81
C ASP A 29 -8.66 -9.14 16.52
N ASP A 30 -9.42 -8.04 16.42
CA ASP A 30 -10.85 -8.06 16.11
C ASP A 30 -11.16 -8.11 14.60
N ALA A 31 -10.12 -8.13 13.74
CA ALA A 31 -10.21 -8.18 12.28
C ALA A 31 -11.01 -7.05 11.62
N ASN A 32 -11.20 -5.93 12.31
CA ASN A 32 -12.00 -4.81 11.82
C ASN A 32 -11.31 -4.01 10.70
N THR A 33 -9.98 -3.96 10.72
CA THR A 33 -9.19 -3.28 9.67
C THR A 33 -8.30 -4.30 8.97
N ILE A 34 -8.60 -4.56 7.70
CA ILE A 34 -7.81 -5.45 6.83
C ILE A 34 -7.18 -4.59 5.74
N VAL A 35 -5.87 -4.43 5.79
CA VAL A 35 -5.14 -3.68 4.79
C VAL A 35 -4.80 -4.57 3.61
N SER A 36 -5.18 -4.16 2.40
CA SER A 36 -4.76 -4.79 1.15
C SER A 36 -3.51 -4.12 0.60
N TYR A 37 -2.57 -4.92 0.11
CA TYR A 37 -1.35 -4.41 -0.50
C TYR A 37 -0.82 -5.33 -1.58
N TYR A 38 0.04 -4.79 -2.44
CA TYR A 38 0.90 -5.56 -3.34
C TYR A 38 2.30 -5.61 -2.78
N GLU A 39 2.96 -6.76 -2.94
CA GLU A 39 4.32 -7.02 -2.51
C GLU A 39 5.17 -7.49 -3.70
N LYS A 40 6.37 -6.93 -3.85
CA LYS A 40 7.38 -7.36 -4.84
C LYS A 40 8.74 -7.49 -4.18
N GLY A 41 9.50 -8.50 -4.60
CA GLY A 41 10.79 -8.82 -4.00
C GLY A 41 10.63 -9.41 -2.59
N LYS A 42 11.71 -9.38 -1.80
CA LYS A 42 11.72 -9.84 -0.41
C LYS A 42 12.48 -8.85 0.44
N SER A 43 12.05 -8.65 1.69
CA SER A 43 12.83 -7.89 2.65
C SER A 43 14.20 -8.53 2.86
N ILE A 44 15.25 -7.70 2.88
CA ILE A 44 16.62 -8.09 3.17
C ILE A 44 17.07 -7.25 4.38
N PRO A 45 17.50 -7.88 5.49
CA PRO A 45 17.95 -7.16 6.66
C PRO A 45 19.01 -6.10 6.34
N GLY A 46 18.81 -4.89 6.85
CA GLY A 46 19.65 -3.72 6.62
C GLY A 46 19.45 -3.02 5.27
N GLN A 47 18.57 -3.50 4.38
CA GLN A 47 18.21 -2.81 3.15
C GLN A 47 16.83 -2.14 3.26
N PRO A 48 16.65 -0.96 2.67
CA PRO A 48 15.39 -0.26 2.78
C PRO A 48 14.28 -0.92 1.98
N SER A 49 13.09 -1.01 2.56
CA SER A 49 11.86 -1.36 1.84
C SER A 49 11.23 -0.11 1.22
N MET A 50 10.81 -0.18 -0.04
CA MET A 50 10.13 0.93 -0.72
C MET A 50 8.63 0.83 -0.52
N ILE A 51 8.03 1.85 0.09
CA ILE A 51 6.60 1.89 0.41
C ILE A 51 5.91 2.94 -0.46
N TYR A 52 4.91 2.52 -1.22
CA TYR A 52 4.20 3.35 -2.18
C TYR A 52 2.79 3.69 -1.68
N ILE A 53 2.53 4.99 -1.48
CA ILE A 53 1.30 5.51 -0.90
C ILE A 53 0.57 6.36 -1.94
N HIS A 54 -0.60 5.89 -2.37
CA HIS A 54 -1.37 6.50 -3.46
C HIS A 54 -2.08 7.81 -3.05
N GLY A 55 -2.60 8.51 -4.06
CA GLY A 55 -3.39 9.73 -3.90
C GLY A 55 -4.87 9.48 -3.55
N PHE A 56 -5.61 10.54 -3.24
CA PHE A 56 -7.06 10.46 -3.03
C PHE A 56 -7.78 9.91 -4.27
N SER A 57 -8.84 9.13 -4.08
CA SER A 57 -9.61 8.50 -5.16
C SER A 57 -8.79 7.56 -6.07
N SER A 58 -7.65 7.09 -5.56
CA SER A 58 -6.78 6.11 -6.23
C SER A 58 -6.65 4.85 -5.37
N ASN A 59 -5.78 3.92 -5.77
CA ASN A 59 -5.50 2.68 -5.06
C ASN A 59 -4.06 2.22 -5.38
N LYS A 60 -3.63 1.09 -4.79
CA LYS A 60 -2.31 0.47 -4.99
C LYS A 60 -1.96 0.21 -6.46
N GLU A 61 -2.95 0.02 -7.34
CA GLU A 61 -2.73 -0.28 -8.76
C GLU A 61 -2.12 0.89 -9.54
N ALA A 62 -2.27 2.12 -9.05
CA ALA A 62 -1.68 3.31 -9.67
C ALA A 62 -0.16 3.23 -9.84
N TRP A 63 0.50 2.44 -8.99
CA TRP A 63 1.95 2.27 -9.02
C TRP A 63 2.43 1.14 -9.94
N LEU A 64 1.56 0.26 -10.45
CA LEU A 64 1.98 -0.90 -11.25
C LEU A 64 2.80 -0.50 -12.49
N SER A 65 2.43 0.61 -13.13
CA SER A 65 3.14 1.15 -14.29
C SER A 65 4.57 1.62 -13.98
N VAL A 66 4.84 1.97 -12.71
CA VAL A 66 6.17 2.33 -12.20
C VAL A 66 6.93 1.06 -11.79
N LEU A 67 6.27 0.12 -11.11
CA LEU A 67 6.91 -1.08 -10.56
C LEU A 67 7.49 -2.03 -11.61
N LYS A 68 6.99 -1.99 -12.85
CA LYS A 68 7.59 -2.74 -13.97
C LYS A 68 9.05 -2.37 -14.25
N PHE A 69 9.49 -1.18 -13.83
CA PHE A 69 10.87 -0.72 -13.99
C PHE A 69 11.71 -0.89 -12.72
N VAL A 70 11.10 -1.31 -11.62
CA VAL A 70 11.78 -1.54 -10.35
C VAL A 70 12.32 -2.98 -10.32
N PRO A 71 13.63 -3.20 -10.12
CA PRO A 71 14.20 -4.54 -10.07
C PRO A 71 13.67 -5.37 -8.91
N ASP A 72 13.56 -6.69 -9.09
CA ASP A 72 13.10 -7.65 -8.07
C ASP A 72 14.04 -7.74 -6.84
N SER A 73 15.26 -7.21 -6.95
CA SER A 73 16.20 -7.11 -5.84
C SER A 73 15.75 -6.11 -4.77
N TYR A 74 14.82 -5.21 -5.09
CA TYR A 74 14.25 -4.29 -4.12
C TYR A 74 12.94 -4.83 -3.55
N HIS A 75 12.79 -4.72 -2.24
CA HIS A 75 11.53 -4.99 -1.57
C HIS A 75 10.58 -3.80 -1.75
N SER A 76 9.42 -4.02 -2.35
CA SER A 76 8.41 -2.98 -2.62
C SER A 76 7.05 -3.38 -2.06
N ILE A 77 6.40 -2.47 -1.35
CA ILE A 77 5.04 -2.62 -0.82
C ILE A 77 4.18 -1.46 -1.33
N LEU A 78 3.08 -1.76 -2.02
CA LEU A 78 2.12 -0.78 -2.51
C LEU A 78 0.83 -0.98 -1.72
N ILE A 79 0.47 0.00 -0.91
CA ILE A 79 -0.63 -0.13 0.06
C ILE A 79 -1.89 0.53 -0.47
N ASP A 80 -3.04 -0.11 -0.26
CA ASP A 80 -4.33 0.58 -0.30
C ASP A 80 -4.54 1.31 1.03
N LEU A 81 -4.71 2.64 0.96
CA LEU A 81 -5.05 3.44 2.12
C LEU A 81 -6.42 3.02 2.71
N PRO A 82 -6.69 3.37 3.99
CA PRO A 82 -8.01 3.19 4.58
C PRO A 82 -9.14 3.64 3.63
N ARG A 83 -10.17 2.80 3.48
CA ARG A 83 -11.36 3.05 2.65
C ARG A 83 -11.10 3.13 1.15
N HIS A 84 -9.90 2.79 0.68
CA HIS A 84 -9.54 2.76 -0.74
C HIS A 84 -9.26 1.34 -1.21
N GLY A 85 -9.45 1.11 -2.51
CA GLY A 85 -9.18 -0.17 -3.16
C GLY A 85 -9.89 -1.31 -2.44
N GLU A 86 -9.09 -2.20 -1.84
CA GLU A 86 -9.55 -3.39 -1.16
C GLU A 86 -9.23 -3.40 0.33
N THR A 87 -8.75 -2.29 0.88
CA THR A 87 -8.57 -2.13 2.33
C THR A 87 -9.94 -1.95 2.98
N THR A 88 -10.27 -2.88 3.88
CA THR A 88 -11.47 -2.78 4.73
C THR A 88 -11.13 -1.95 5.95
N ASP A 89 -11.99 -1.01 6.28
CA ASP A 89 -11.86 -0.20 7.48
C ASP A 89 -13.24 0.14 8.04
N THR A 90 -13.46 -0.19 9.31
CA THR A 90 -14.74 -0.01 10.00
C THR A 90 -14.83 1.30 10.79
N ASN A 91 -13.74 2.05 10.96
CA ASN A 91 -13.79 3.31 11.71
C ASN A 91 -14.35 4.45 10.86
N ALA A 92 -15.62 4.37 10.45
CA ALA A 92 -16.20 5.28 9.46
C ALA A 92 -16.21 6.77 9.84
N ASP A 93 -15.94 7.13 11.10
CA ASP A 93 -16.16 8.48 11.63
C ASP A 93 -14.91 9.38 11.58
N ASP A 94 -13.69 8.82 11.49
CA ASP A 94 -12.46 9.60 11.33
C ASP A 94 -11.96 9.54 9.87
N HIS A 95 -11.84 10.71 9.25
CA HIS A 95 -11.32 10.89 7.89
C HIS A 95 -10.11 11.82 7.85
N SER A 96 -9.49 12.03 9.01
CA SER A 96 -8.32 12.88 9.12
C SER A 96 -7.10 12.22 8.48
N ILE A 97 -6.15 13.06 8.05
CA ILE A 97 -4.85 12.56 7.59
C ILE A 97 -4.07 11.85 8.72
N HIS A 98 -4.39 12.15 9.98
CA HIS A 98 -3.79 11.52 11.15
C HIS A 98 -4.20 10.06 11.27
N GLU A 99 -5.47 9.74 11.04
CA GLU A 99 -5.95 8.35 11.01
C GLU A 99 -5.23 7.52 9.94
N VAL A 100 -4.97 8.12 8.77
CA VAL A 100 -4.20 7.46 7.70
C VAL A 100 -2.76 7.19 8.15
N VAL A 101 -2.11 8.15 8.81
CA VAL A 101 -0.74 8.00 9.35
C VAL A 101 -0.72 6.93 10.44
N ASP A 102 -1.68 6.93 11.36
CA ASP A 102 -1.75 5.97 12.46
C ASP A 102 -2.03 4.55 11.95
N THR A 103 -2.85 4.40 10.91
CA THR A 103 -3.07 3.11 10.24
C THR A 103 -1.78 2.60 9.60
N LEU A 104 -1.00 3.49 8.97
CA LEU A 104 0.29 3.09 8.39
C LEU A 104 1.31 2.68 9.45
N LYS A 105 1.37 3.40 10.58
CA LYS A 105 2.23 3.02 11.71
C LYS A 105 1.87 1.63 12.20
N LEU A 106 0.59 1.40 12.46
CA LEU A 106 0.10 0.10 12.89
C LEU A 106 0.41 -0.99 11.85
N PHE A 107 0.20 -0.72 10.56
CA PHE A 107 0.56 -1.65 9.49
C PHE A 107 2.05 -2.03 9.51
N PHE A 108 2.96 -1.08 9.65
CA PHE A 108 4.40 -1.38 9.72
C PHE A 108 4.78 -2.15 10.98
N ASP A 109 4.17 -1.82 12.12
CA ASP A 109 4.36 -2.53 13.38
C ASP A 109 3.86 -3.99 13.27
N THR A 110 2.67 -4.21 12.72
CA THR A 110 2.10 -5.55 12.49
C THR A 110 2.96 -6.36 11.52
N MET A 111 3.51 -5.73 10.49
CA MET A 111 4.44 -6.34 9.54
C MET A 111 5.85 -6.54 10.12
N GLN A 112 6.11 -6.07 11.34
CA GLN A 112 7.41 -6.12 12.03
C GLN A 112 8.54 -5.51 11.20
N MET A 113 8.24 -4.42 10.48
CA MET A 113 9.21 -3.73 9.63
C MET A 113 10.15 -2.89 10.50
N THR A 114 11.33 -3.45 10.78
CA THR A 114 12.35 -2.82 11.63
C THR A 114 13.50 -2.20 10.84
N ASP A 115 13.62 -2.58 9.56
CA ASP A 115 14.59 -2.01 8.63
C ASP A 115 14.16 -0.62 8.14
N PRO A 116 15.09 0.22 7.63
CA PRO A 116 14.76 1.53 7.09
C PRO A 116 13.67 1.46 6.01
N LEU A 117 12.83 2.50 5.93
CA LEU A 117 11.78 2.61 4.93
C LEU A 117 12.08 3.76 3.97
N CYS A 118 11.91 3.52 2.67
CA CYS A 118 11.89 4.55 1.64
C CYS A 118 10.43 4.82 1.26
N LEU A 119 9.88 5.95 1.71
CA LEU A 119 8.48 6.27 1.52
C LEU A 119 8.27 7.12 0.25
N ILE A 120 7.35 6.68 -0.61
CA ILE A 120 7.03 7.29 -1.89
C ILE A 120 5.54 7.63 -1.88
N GLY A 121 5.22 8.92 -1.95
CA GLY A 121 3.84 9.40 -1.82
C GLY A 121 3.41 10.29 -2.98
N ALA A 122 2.16 10.15 -3.43
CA ALA A 122 1.54 11.03 -4.41
C ALA A 122 0.34 11.78 -3.80
N SER A 123 0.27 13.12 -3.98
CA SER A 123 -0.83 13.95 -3.46
C SER A 123 -1.05 13.75 -1.95
N ILE A 124 -2.23 13.26 -1.52
CA ILE A 124 -2.48 12.92 -0.10
C ILE A 124 -1.46 11.93 0.44
N GLY A 125 -1.01 10.96 -0.36
CA GLY A 125 0.07 10.06 0.03
C GLY A 125 1.39 10.79 0.27
N GLY A 126 1.66 11.86 -0.47
CA GLY A 126 2.82 12.74 -0.22
C GLY A 126 2.70 13.48 1.13
N THR A 127 1.50 13.99 1.44
CA THR A 127 1.21 14.58 2.75
C THR A 127 1.36 13.54 3.88
N THR A 128 0.85 12.33 3.67
CA THR A 128 1.00 11.21 4.61
C THR A 128 2.46 10.90 4.88
N VAL A 129 3.29 10.79 3.83
CA VAL A 129 4.75 10.58 3.97
C VAL A 129 5.40 11.69 4.77
N ALA A 130 5.10 12.96 4.42
CA ALA A 130 5.69 14.10 5.12
C ALA A 130 5.36 14.07 6.62
N LEU A 131 4.09 13.84 6.97
CA LEU A 131 3.66 13.73 8.37
C LEU A 131 4.29 12.51 9.07
N PHE A 132 4.34 11.36 8.41
CA PHE A 132 4.94 10.15 8.97
C PHE A 132 6.41 10.37 9.35
N THR A 133 7.17 11.16 8.57
CA THR A 133 8.61 11.39 8.84
C THR A 133 8.89 12.41 9.95
N VAL A 134 7.89 13.15 10.41
CA VAL A 134 8.03 14.22 11.41
C VAL A 134 7.70 13.72 12.83
N PHE A 135 6.99 12.59 12.94
CA PHE A 135 6.52 12.00 14.19
C PHE A 135 7.12 10.61 14.42
#